data_AF-A0A540V9K4-F1
#
_entry.id   AF-A0A540V9K4-F1
#
_cell.length_a   1.000
_cell.length_b   1.000
_cell.length_c   1.000
_cell.angle_alpha   90.00
_cell.angle_beta   90.00
_cell.angle_gamma   90.00
#
_symmetry.space_group_name_H-M   'P 1'
#
loop_
_entity.id
_entity.type
_entity.pdbx_description
1 polymer ?
#
loop_
_entity_poly.entity_id
_entity_poly.type
_entity_poly.pdbx_seq_one_letter_code
_entity_poly.pdbx_strand_id
1 'polypeptide(L)'
;ASGCREAETTFVAGYYADAVRARYPELPVVHNPDWEHTGSGASLMVPVLSTGETVLVSYSDILFRSDVPAALARHEADITIAWDSAWEYRYAGRASQDLARCEKVLVNGDRVERLGADLPTDWADGEFIGLAHFSVSAVESLISLRENGPQSLRARHLSEYIEYLRAVGHTVAAVDVAGDWAEFNEPRDIAHFILGTKAETLSRLRGVMSNAVIQDQVAFTVAEWHAKPDAVLGWVTERFGDRNLVVRSSARSEDSFLASNAGGYDSVLNVDPANGLAEAVARVVASYGGMAADDDQVLVQPMICDVRISGVAFTRTLEHGAPWYVVNYETSGDTEAITSGASDDHHTLMLRRDDGEAPPQFAGLIAALREIEGLLGYDALDVEFAIDGADAIHILQVRPIAVDLKGSGYQDDAFDMAMTAAHERWQALVPAPPHLPGDAAPLYGVMPDWNPAEIIGTAPGALAASVYRHLIMNEIWATQRAEYGYRDVRPAPLLVEFAGHPYVDVRASFASFLPAQLPDALAGRLLNFYLEWLRERPELHDKVEFEVVPTCLAPGFEGWEERLRDDGGFAADEVALLREGL
;
A
#
# COMPACT_ATOMS: atom_id res chain seq x y z
N ALA A 1 23.81 -18.37 3.45
CA ALA A 1 24.62 -17.76 2.37
C ALA A 1 26.11 -17.95 2.63
N SER A 2 26.65 -17.39 3.70
CA SER A 2 28.08 -17.50 4.07
C SER A 2 28.48 -18.82 4.73
N GLY A 3 27.50 -19.60 5.22
CA GLY A 3 27.77 -20.76 6.08
C GLY A 3 28.05 -20.39 7.54
N CYS A 4 28.13 -19.09 7.86
CA CYS A 4 28.26 -18.58 9.21
C CYS A 4 26.94 -18.66 9.96
N ARG A 5 26.99 -19.03 11.24
CA ARG A 5 25.84 -18.94 12.16
C ARG A 5 25.77 -17.55 12.80
N GLU A 6 24.59 -17.15 13.27
CA GLU A 6 24.43 -15.87 14.00
C GLU A 6 25.39 -15.76 15.19
N ALA A 7 25.63 -16.86 15.91
CA ALA A 7 26.58 -16.94 17.02
C ALA A 7 28.06 -16.74 16.61
N GLU A 8 28.38 -16.88 15.32
CA GLU A 8 29.71 -16.65 14.73
C GLU A 8 29.83 -15.24 14.13
N THR A 9 28.76 -14.44 14.21
CA THR A 9 28.71 -13.06 13.70
C THR A 9 29.03 -12.08 14.81
N THR A 10 29.84 -11.06 14.52
CA THR A 10 30.09 -9.95 15.45
C THR A 10 29.46 -8.68 14.89
N PHE A 11 28.51 -8.11 15.62
CA PHE A 11 27.89 -6.84 15.28
C PHE A 11 28.64 -5.69 15.96
N VAL A 12 29.21 -4.79 15.17
CA VAL A 12 29.88 -3.60 15.71
C VAL A 12 28.88 -2.45 15.76
N ALA A 13 28.45 -2.07 16.96
CA ALA A 13 27.49 -1.00 17.17
C ALA A 13 28.17 0.26 17.72
N GLY A 14 27.76 1.42 17.21
CA GLY A 14 28.03 2.71 17.83
C GLY A 14 26.75 3.29 18.40
N TYR A 15 26.01 3.98 17.54
CA TYR A 15 24.67 4.51 17.84
C TYR A 15 23.69 3.39 18.23
N TYR A 16 22.89 3.63 19.28
CA TYR A 16 21.86 2.71 19.82
C TYR A 16 22.31 1.25 20.08
N ALA A 17 23.56 1.03 20.46
CA ALA A 17 24.07 -0.31 20.79
C ALA A 17 23.21 -1.07 21.82
N ASP A 18 22.63 -0.38 22.80
CA ASP A 18 21.79 -0.99 23.83
C ASP A 18 20.44 -1.47 23.29
N ALA A 19 19.86 -0.77 22.32
CA ALA A 19 18.63 -1.21 21.66
C ALA A 19 18.86 -2.50 20.87
N VAL A 20 20.00 -2.59 20.15
CA VAL A 20 20.39 -3.80 19.43
C VAL A 20 20.55 -4.98 20.39
N ARG A 21 21.28 -4.80 21.50
CA ARG A 21 21.45 -5.85 22.52
C ARG A 21 20.14 -6.32 23.13
N ALA A 22 19.22 -5.39 23.40
CA ALA A 22 17.92 -5.73 23.96
C ALA A 22 17.06 -6.52 22.97
N ARG A 23 17.12 -6.18 21.67
CA ARG A 23 16.33 -6.84 20.62
C ARG A 23 16.91 -8.18 20.18
N TYR A 24 18.24 -8.32 20.19
CA TYR A 24 18.99 -9.49 19.72
C TYR A 24 19.99 -9.96 20.79
N PRO A 25 19.51 -10.58 21.88
CA PRO A 25 20.37 -10.96 23.00
C PRO A 25 21.41 -12.05 22.66
N GLU A 26 21.17 -12.82 21.59
CA GLU A 26 22.08 -13.87 21.12
C GLU A 26 23.15 -13.36 20.14
N LEU A 27 23.03 -12.12 19.65
CA LEU A 27 23.97 -11.51 18.73
C LEU A 27 25.15 -10.90 19.50
N PRO A 28 26.40 -11.33 19.27
CA PRO A 28 27.58 -10.70 19.87
C PRO A 28 27.72 -9.23 19.43
N VAL A 29 27.50 -8.28 20.36
CA VAL A 29 27.61 -6.83 20.08
C VAL A 29 28.87 -6.23 20.70
N VAL A 30 29.76 -5.71 19.86
CA VAL A 30 30.95 -4.94 20.25
C VAL A 30 30.65 -3.45 20.07
N HIS A 31 30.91 -2.64 21.10
CA HIS A 31 30.64 -1.20 21.05
C HIS A 31 31.88 -0.44 20.55
N ASN A 32 31.69 0.37 19.50
CA ASN A 32 32.65 1.40 19.11
C ASN A 32 32.29 2.73 19.81
N PRO A 33 33.02 3.14 20.86
CA PRO A 33 32.69 4.35 21.62
C PRO A 33 32.96 5.65 20.85
N ASP A 34 33.76 5.61 19.78
CA ASP A 34 34.22 6.77 19.02
C ASP A 34 33.51 6.84 17.65
N TRP A 35 32.38 6.14 17.50
CA TRP A 35 31.66 5.94 16.23
C TRP A 35 31.31 7.25 15.51
N GLU A 36 31.05 8.34 16.23
CA GLU A 36 30.75 9.66 15.66
C GLU A 36 31.92 10.28 14.87
N HIS A 37 33.14 9.79 15.12
CA HIS A 37 34.38 10.33 14.55
C HIS A 37 35.17 9.29 13.74
N THR A 38 34.67 8.06 13.66
CA THR A 38 35.32 6.94 12.97
C THR A 38 34.44 6.39 11.85
N GLY A 39 35.03 6.05 10.70
CA GLY A 39 34.32 5.39 9.61
C GLY A 39 34.15 3.87 9.79
N SER A 40 33.45 3.23 8.85
CA SER A 40 33.17 1.79 8.86
C SER A 40 34.44 0.92 8.90
N GLY A 41 35.53 1.35 8.27
CA GLY A 41 36.82 0.64 8.30
C GLY A 41 37.47 0.68 9.68
N ALA A 42 37.36 1.80 10.40
CA ALA A 42 37.81 1.89 11.78
C ALA A 42 36.95 1.06 12.74
N SER A 43 35.63 1.00 12.51
CA SER A 43 34.72 0.10 13.24
C SER A 43 35.09 -1.37 13.07
N LEU A 44 35.51 -1.81 11.88
CA LEU A 44 36.00 -3.17 11.62
C LEU A 44 37.21 -3.53 12.52
N MET A 45 38.03 -2.55 12.90
CA MET A 45 39.23 -2.78 13.74
C MET A 45 38.93 -2.87 15.24
N VAL A 46 37.70 -2.58 15.66
CA VAL A 46 37.28 -2.65 17.08
C VAL A 46 37.26 -4.10 17.59
N PRO A 47 36.54 -5.05 16.97
CA PRO A 47 36.56 -6.45 17.39
C PRO A 47 37.95 -7.08 17.25
N VAL A 48 38.20 -8.18 17.95
CA VAL A 48 39.43 -8.96 17.78
C VAL A 48 39.23 -9.89 16.58
N LEU A 49 40.07 -9.74 15.56
CA LEU A 49 40.11 -10.65 14.41
C LEU A 49 41.03 -11.83 14.72
N SER A 50 40.61 -13.04 14.34
CA SER A 50 41.38 -14.27 14.53
C SER A 50 42.33 -14.51 13.36
N THR A 51 43.53 -15.03 13.64
CA THR A 51 44.43 -15.52 12.59
C THR A 51 43.98 -16.88 12.06
N GLY A 52 44.28 -17.18 10.79
CA GLY A 52 43.94 -18.47 10.17
C GLY A 52 42.49 -18.61 9.70
N GLU A 53 41.68 -17.56 9.83
CA GLU A 53 40.28 -17.53 9.41
C GLU A 53 40.06 -16.51 8.29
N THR A 54 39.05 -16.73 7.45
CA THR A 54 38.54 -15.75 6.50
C THR A 54 37.42 -14.92 7.15
N VAL A 55 37.25 -13.68 6.74
CA VAL A 55 36.24 -12.80 7.32
C VAL A 55 35.35 -12.20 6.22
N LEU A 56 34.03 -12.30 6.40
CA LEU A 56 33.05 -11.54 5.63
C LEU A 56 32.63 -10.31 6.44
N VAL A 57 32.72 -9.13 5.84
CA VAL A 57 32.38 -7.84 6.44
C VAL A 57 31.26 -7.21 5.64
N SER A 58 30.21 -6.78 6.32
CA SER A 58 29.05 -6.13 5.73
C SER A 58 28.72 -4.87 6.51
N TYR A 59 28.27 -3.82 5.82
CA TYR A 59 27.53 -2.75 6.47
C TYR A 59 26.20 -3.30 7.02
N SER A 60 25.68 -2.66 8.06
CA SER A 60 24.51 -3.17 8.80
C SER A 60 23.17 -2.77 8.17
N ASP A 61 23.21 -1.82 7.24
CA ASP A 61 22.08 -1.18 6.60
C ASP A 61 21.89 -1.62 5.15
N ILE A 62 22.44 -2.77 4.77
CA ILE A 62 22.34 -3.30 3.40
C ILE A 62 21.69 -4.68 3.36
N LEU A 63 20.98 -4.96 2.27
CA LEU A 63 20.46 -6.27 1.90
C LEU A 63 21.03 -6.68 0.55
N PHE A 64 21.37 -7.96 0.43
CA PHE A 64 21.93 -8.56 -0.78
C PHE A 64 21.49 -10.01 -0.91
N ARG A 65 21.56 -10.56 -2.12
CA ARG A 65 21.20 -11.95 -2.38
C ARG A 65 22.21 -12.93 -1.80
N SER A 66 21.74 -14.14 -1.49
CA SER A 66 22.54 -15.16 -0.80
C SER A 66 23.69 -15.75 -1.61
N ASP A 67 23.63 -15.62 -2.93
CA ASP A 67 24.66 -16.03 -3.88
C ASP A 67 25.85 -15.05 -3.89
N VAL A 68 25.65 -13.76 -3.59
CA VAL A 68 26.72 -12.74 -3.57
C VAL A 68 27.84 -13.11 -2.57
N PRO A 69 27.57 -13.37 -1.27
CA PRO A 69 28.62 -13.82 -0.34
C PRO A 69 29.30 -15.12 -0.77
N ALA A 70 28.56 -16.03 -1.40
CA ALA A 70 29.12 -17.30 -1.86
C ALA A 70 30.04 -17.11 -3.06
N ALA A 71 29.73 -16.16 -3.96
CA ALA A 71 30.58 -15.78 -5.07
C ALA A 71 31.87 -15.09 -4.58
N LEU A 72 31.76 -14.16 -3.63
CA LEU A 72 32.90 -13.52 -2.98
C LEU A 72 33.86 -14.55 -2.35
N ALA A 73 33.32 -15.49 -1.57
CA ALA A 73 34.10 -16.50 -0.87
C ALA A 73 34.79 -17.54 -1.79
N ARG A 74 34.29 -17.73 -3.02
CA ARG A 74 34.86 -18.70 -4.00
C ARG A 74 36.02 -18.13 -4.80
N HIS A 75 36.20 -16.82 -4.80
CA HIS A 75 37.20 -16.15 -5.61
C HIS A 75 38.60 -16.31 -5.00
N GLU A 76 39.64 -16.39 -5.84
CA GLU A 76 41.02 -16.69 -5.40
C GLU A 76 41.80 -15.45 -4.88
N ALA A 77 41.30 -14.24 -5.13
CA ALA A 77 41.92 -13.00 -4.70
C ALA A 77 41.96 -12.87 -3.17
N ASP A 78 42.95 -12.11 -2.67
CA ASP A 78 43.11 -11.87 -1.23
C ASP A 78 41.92 -11.14 -0.62
N ILE A 79 41.33 -10.23 -1.39
CA ILE A 79 40.14 -9.47 -1.01
C ILE A 79 39.16 -9.52 -2.17
N THR A 80 37.89 -9.75 -1.88
CA THR A 80 36.81 -9.56 -2.85
C THR A 80 35.76 -8.62 -2.31
N ILE A 81 35.25 -7.75 -3.18
CA ILE A 81 34.21 -6.78 -2.84
C ILE A 81 32.97 -7.02 -3.70
N ALA A 82 31.80 -6.78 -3.14
CA ALA A 82 30.60 -6.62 -3.94
C ALA A 82 30.48 -5.16 -4.39
N TRP A 83 30.14 -4.96 -5.65
CA TRP A 83 29.95 -3.64 -6.23
C TRP A 83 28.74 -3.65 -7.15
N ASP A 84 28.18 -2.49 -7.44
CA ASP A 84 27.02 -2.33 -8.30
C ASP A 84 27.38 -1.52 -9.55
N SER A 85 27.34 -2.18 -10.71
CA SER A 85 27.49 -1.55 -12.02
C SER A 85 26.25 -0.74 -12.46
N ALA A 86 25.07 -1.01 -11.89
CA ALA A 86 23.81 -0.32 -12.20
C ALA A 86 23.54 0.90 -11.29
N TRP A 87 24.53 1.33 -10.50
CA TRP A 87 24.44 2.38 -9.49
C TRP A 87 23.86 3.73 -9.95
N GLU A 88 24.04 4.11 -11.22
CA GLU A 88 23.49 5.35 -11.79
C GLU A 88 21.97 5.34 -11.92
N TYR A 89 21.39 4.16 -12.18
CA TYR A 89 19.98 3.99 -12.53
C TYR A 89 19.18 3.27 -11.44
N ARG A 90 19.79 3.00 -10.28
CA ARG A 90 19.17 2.27 -9.16
C ARG A 90 17.84 2.90 -8.70
N TYR A 91 17.77 4.24 -8.69
CA TYR A 91 16.56 4.97 -8.33
C TYR A 91 16.24 6.06 -9.36
N ALA A 92 14.96 6.14 -9.74
CA ALA A 92 14.47 7.20 -10.61
C ALA A 92 14.53 8.57 -9.89
N GLY A 93 15.60 9.33 -10.13
CA GLY A 93 15.80 10.67 -9.57
C GLY A 93 16.94 10.81 -8.56
N ARG A 94 17.89 9.86 -8.51
CA ARG A 94 19.08 9.95 -7.62
C ARG A 94 19.80 11.29 -7.81
N ALA A 95 20.01 12.04 -6.73
CA ALA A 95 20.61 13.36 -6.82
C ALA A 95 22.11 13.25 -7.12
N SER A 96 22.66 14.24 -7.82
CA SER A 96 24.11 14.31 -8.09
C SER A 96 24.96 14.35 -6.81
N GLN A 97 24.39 14.78 -5.69
CA GLN A 97 25.05 14.78 -4.39
C GLN A 97 25.20 13.36 -3.83
N ASP A 98 24.25 12.45 -4.09
CA ASP A 98 24.32 11.07 -3.59
C ASP A 98 25.40 10.29 -4.36
N LEU A 99 25.43 10.45 -5.68
CA LEU A 99 26.49 9.91 -6.54
C LEU A 99 27.88 10.45 -6.18
N ALA A 100 27.96 11.66 -5.63
CA ALA A 100 29.24 12.22 -5.18
C ALA A 100 29.70 11.61 -3.86
N ARG A 101 28.77 11.21 -2.97
CA ARG A 101 29.08 10.77 -1.60
C ARG A 101 29.35 9.27 -1.47
N CYS A 102 28.88 8.44 -2.40
CA CYS A 102 29.07 7.00 -2.33
C CYS A 102 30.56 6.59 -2.44
N GLU A 103 30.88 5.41 -1.90
CA GLU A 103 32.16 4.76 -2.09
C GLU A 103 32.20 4.16 -3.51
N LYS A 104 33.11 4.61 -4.36
CA LYS A 104 33.12 4.25 -5.78
C LYS A 104 34.20 3.22 -6.08
N VAL A 105 34.01 2.51 -7.19
CA VAL A 105 34.93 1.48 -7.69
C VAL A 105 35.23 1.73 -9.16
N LEU A 106 36.51 1.55 -9.53
CA LEU A 106 37.00 1.42 -10.90
C LEU A 106 37.51 -0.01 -11.08
N VAL A 107 37.01 -0.72 -12.10
CA VAL A 107 37.32 -2.12 -12.36
C VAL A 107 37.92 -2.34 -13.77
N ASN A 108 38.64 -3.43 -13.94
CA ASN A 108 39.11 -3.91 -15.23
C ASN A 108 38.92 -5.43 -15.29
N GLY A 109 37.82 -5.85 -15.91
CA GLY A 109 37.32 -7.22 -15.74
C GLY A 109 36.83 -7.42 -14.30
N ASP A 110 37.33 -8.46 -13.64
CA ASP A 110 37.07 -8.73 -12.22
C ASP A 110 38.05 -8.01 -11.28
N ARG A 111 39.11 -7.38 -11.78
CA ARG A 111 40.13 -6.73 -10.94
C ARG A 111 39.70 -5.32 -10.55
N VAL A 112 39.83 -4.98 -9.27
CA VAL A 112 39.66 -3.60 -8.79
C VAL A 112 40.94 -2.81 -9.05
N GLU A 113 40.84 -1.75 -9.86
CA GLU A 113 41.95 -0.84 -10.17
C GLU A 113 42.08 0.27 -9.14
N ARG A 114 40.96 0.74 -8.59
CA ARG A 114 40.90 1.72 -7.50
C ARG A 114 39.54 1.68 -6.82
N LEU A 115 39.50 1.96 -5.51
CA LEU A 115 38.27 2.22 -4.80
C LEU A 115 38.41 3.38 -3.80
N GLY A 116 37.29 4.02 -3.46
CA GLY A 116 37.23 5.07 -2.45
C GLY A 116 36.16 6.12 -2.71
N ALA A 117 35.79 6.86 -1.66
CA ALA A 117 34.83 7.96 -1.76
C ALA A 117 35.38 9.17 -2.55
N ASP A 118 36.71 9.33 -2.60
CA ASP A 118 37.42 10.43 -3.28
C ASP A 118 37.58 10.22 -4.79
N LEU A 119 37.19 9.07 -5.32
CA LEU A 119 37.22 8.80 -6.75
C LEU A 119 36.20 9.74 -7.47
N PRO A 120 36.59 10.41 -8.57
CA PRO A 120 35.65 11.19 -9.36
C PRO A 120 34.53 10.31 -9.94
N THR A 121 33.29 10.80 -9.90
CA THR A 121 32.12 10.08 -10.44
C THR A 121 32.27 9.73 -11.91
N ASP A 122 32.88 10.61 -12.72
CA ASP A 122 33.12 10.40 -14.16
C ASP A 122 34.23 9.39 -14.48
N TRP A 123 34.92 8.88 -13.46
CA TRP A 123 35.93 7.82 -13.58
C TRP A 123 35.44 6.49 -13.02
N ALA A 124 34.37 6.50 -12.22
CA ALA A 124 33.87 5.31 -11.56
C ALA A 124 33.10 4.44 -12.54
N ASP A 125 33.31 3.13 -12.47
CA ASP A 125 32.45 2.16 -13.15
C ASP A 125 31.20 1.87 -12.31
N GLY A 126 31.30 2.01 -10.98
CA GLY A 126 30.23 1.63 -10.06
C GLY A 126 30.43 2.03 -8.61
N GLU A 127 29.55 1.49 -7.76
CA GLU A 127 29.48 1.75 -6.32
C GLU A 127 29.88 0.52 -5.51
N PHE A 128 30.74 0.69 -4.51
CA PHE A 128 31.00 -0.34 -3.51
C PHE A 128 29.81 -0.41 -2.55
N ILE A 129 29.19 -1.57 -2.43
CA ILE A 129 27.93 -1.71 -1.68
C ILE A 129 28.14 -1.93 -0.16
N GLY A 130 29.39 -1.93 0.33
CA GLY A 130 29.67 -2.17 1.74
C GLY A 130 29.85 -3.64 2.14
N LEU A 131 30.00 -4.56 1.19
CA LEU A 131 30.20 -5.99 1.43
C LEU A 131 31.56 -6.46 0.88
N ALA A 132 32.40 -7.04 1.75
CA ALA A 132 33.73 -7.52 1.38
C ALA A 132 34.08 -8.83 2.09
N HIS A 133 34.80 -9.71 1.39
CA HIS A 133 35.38 -10.93 1.92
C HIS A 133 36.92 -10.83 1.92
N PHE A 134 37.53 -11.17 3.05
CA PHE A 134 38.96 -11.14 3.28
C PHE A 134 39.49 -12.57 3.44
N SER A 135 40.48 -12.92 2.63
CA SER A 135 41.24 -14.16 2.76
C SER A 135 42.04 -14.18 4.07
N VAL A 136 42.57 -15.34 4.45
CA VAL A 136 43.44 -15.49 5.62
C VAL A 136 44.62 -14.50 5.57
N SER A 137 45.25 -14.32 4.41
CA SER A 137 46.37 -13.39 4.26
C SER A 137 45.95 -11.94 4.42
N ALA A 138 44.78 -11.56 3.91
CA ALA A 138 44.27 -10.20 4.07
C ALA A 138 43.87 -9.91 5.53
N VAL A 139 43.32 -10.90 6.25
CA VAL A 139 43.00 -10.79 7.68
C VAL A 139 44.27 -10.59 8.52
N GLU A 140 45.35 -11.30 8.22
CA GLU A 140 46.65 -11.08 8.89
C GLU A 140 47.17 -9.66 8.68
N SER A 141 47.02 -9.11 7.47
CA SER A 141 47.37 -7.72 7.20
C SER A 141 46.47 -6.71 7.91
N LEU A 142 45.16 -6.99 8.06
CA LEU A 142 44.25 -6.18 8.88
C LEU A 142 44.66 -6.17 10.36
N ILE A 143 45.07 -7.33 10.91
CA ILE A 143 45.59 -7.42 12.28
C ILE A 143 46.86 -6.58 12.43
N SER A 144 47.80 -6.68 11.48
CA SER A 144 49.01 -5.85 11.47
C SER A 144 48.70 -4.35 11.36
N LEU A 145 47.70 -3.98 10.55
CA LEU A 145 47.23 -2.60 10.40
C LEU A 145 46.64 -2.04 11.70
N ARG A 146 45.95 -2.85 12.50
CA ARG A 146 45.43 -2.42 13.79
C ARG A 146 46.54 -1.98 14.74
N GLU A 147 47.67 -2.69 14.75
CA GLU A 147 48.80 -2.42 15.64
C GLU A 147 49.72 -1.32 15.10
N ASN A 148 50.02 -1.35 13.80
CA ASN A 148 51.09 -0.56 13.17
C ASN A 148 50.61 0.31 11.99
N GLY A 149 49.29 0.46 11.81
CA GLY A 149 48.71 1.17 10.68
C GLY A 149 48.96 2.69 10.70
N PRO A 150 48.97 3.32 9.52
CA PRO A 150 49.13 4.76 9.42
C PRO A 150 47.95 5.51 10.06
N GLN A 151 48.25 6.63 10.74
CA GLN A 151 47.24 7.43 11.43
C GLN A 151 46.13 7.93 10.50
N SER A 152 46.42 8.10 9.21
CA SER A 152 45.47 8.54 8.18
C SER A 152 44.28 7.59 7.96
N LEU A 153 44.40 6.30 8.33
CA LEU A 153 43.32 5.32 8.19
C LEU A 153 42.34 5.31 9.36
N ARG A 154 42.72 5.81 10.54
CA ARG A 154 41.94 5.63 11.79
C ARG A 154 40.52 6.20 11.78
N ALA A 155 40.19 7.07 10.83
CA ALA A 155 38.86 7.68 10.67
C ALA A 155 38.26 7.44 9.28
N ARG A 156 38.70 6.38 8.58
CA ARG A 156 38.27 6.08 7.21
C ARG A 156 37.25 4.95 7.12
N HIS A 157 36.57 4.88 5.99
CA HIS A 157 35.59 3.85 5.68
C HIS A 157 36.29 2.57 5.21
N LEU A 158 35.51 1.51 5.02
CA LEU A 158 36.02 0.21 4.65
C LEU A 158 36.72 0.25 3.28
N SER A 159 36.22 1.06 2.33
CA SER A 159 36.86 1.19 1.02
C SER A 159 38.30 1.67 1.10
N GLU A 160 38.64 2.63 1.97
CA GLU A 160 40.03 3.10 2.06
C GLU A 160 40.96 2.10 2.74
N TYR A 161 40.45 1.24 3.64
CA TYR A 161 41.24 0.14 4.20
C TYR A 161 41.59 -0.88 3.12
N ILE A 162 40.61 -1.25 2.28
CA ILE A 162 40.81 -2.17 1.16
C ILE A 162 41.75 -1.53 0.11
N GLU A 163 41.60 -0.24 -0.19
CA GLU A 163 42.49 0.48 -1.11
C GLU A 163 43.93 0.52 -0.59
N TYR A 164 44.12 0.72 0.72
CA TYR A 164 45.44 0.63 1.32
C TYR A 164 46.04 -0.78 1.15
N LEU A 165 45.27 -1.83 1.45
CA LEU A 165 45.72 -3.21 1.29
C LEU A 165 46.08 -3.55 -0.17
N ARG A 166 45.29 -3.05 -1.13
CA ARG A 166 45.58 -3.15 -2.56
C ARG A 166 46.91 -2.46 -2.91
N ALA A 167 47.12 -1.24 -2.42
CA ALA A 167 48.32 -0.46 -2.68
C ALA A 167 49.60 -1.08 -2.10
N VAL A 168 49.50 -1.86 -1.01
CA VAL A 168 50.63 -2.60 -0.43
C VAL A 168 50.82 -4.00 -1.02
N GLY A 169 49.97 -4.40 -1.98
CA GLY A 169 50.20 -5.57 -2.83
C GLY A 169 49.17 -6.69 -2.74
N HIS A 170 48.09 -6.54 -1.96
CA HIS A 170 47.00 -7.53 -1.98
C HIS A 170 46.23 -7.47 -3.29
N THR A 171 45.85 -8.65 -3.78
CA THR A 171 44.95 -8.76 -4.93
C THR A 171 43.51 -8.45 -4.50
N VAL A 172 42.84 -7.56 -5.25
CA VAL A 172 41.45 -7.19 -4.97
C VAL A 172 40.60 -7.43 -6.22
N ALA A 173 39.54 -8.23 -6.06
CA ALA A 173 38.59 -8.51 -7.12
C ALA A 173 37.16 -8.06 -6.76
N ALA A 174 36.31 -7.94 -7.77
CA ALA A 174 34.97 -7.41 -7.67
C ALA A 174 33.92 -8.41 -8.18
N VAL A 175 32.84 -8.58 -7.42
CA VAL A 175 31.64 -9.35 -7.81
C VAL A 175 30.51 -8.36 -8.02
N ASP A 176 30.00 -8.28 -9.24
CA ASP A 176 28.94 -7.35 -9.59
C ASP A 176 27.58 -7.88 -9.10
N VAL A 177 26.82 -7.02 -8.42
CA VAL A 177 25.44 -7.30 -7.99
C VAL A 177 24.41 -6.77 -8.98
N ALA A 178 24.82 -5.96 -9.95
CA ALA A 178 24.00 -5.47 -11.06
C ALA A 178 22.62 -4.94 -10.63
N GLY A 179 22.58 -4.14 -9.56
CA GLY A 179 21.39 -3.54 -8.99
C GLY A 179 20.60 -4.42 -8.02
N ASP A 180 20.97 -5.69 -7.81
CA ASP A 180 20.22 -6.63 -6.96
C ASP A 180 20.64 -6.59 -5.49
N TRP A 181 20.55 -5.40 -4.91
CA TRP A 181 20.79 -5.10 -3.49
C TRP A 181 19.97 -3.89 -3.06
N ALA A 182 19.84 -3.67 -1.75
CA ALA A 182 19.21 -2.47 -1.20
C ALA A 182 20.00 -1.91 -0.01
N GLU A 183 19.92 -0.60 0.16
CA GLU A 183 20.43 0.13 1.33
C GLU A 183 19.22 0.71 2.08
N PHE A 184 19.21 0.69 3.41
CA PHE A 184 18.07 1.16 4.22
C PHE A 184 18.04 2.69 4.37
N ASN A 185 18.00 3.41 3.25
CA ASN A 185 17.91 4.87 3.26
C ASN A 185 16.47 5.35 3.19
N GLU A 186 15.66 4.72 2.32
CA GLU A 186 14.25 5.03 2.17
C GLU A 186 13.39 3.77 2.39
N PRO A 187 12.17 3.92 2.95
CA PRO A 187 11.29 2.77 3.17
C PRO A 187 10.96 1.98 1.88
N ARG A 188 11.03 2.63 0.72
CA ARG A 188 10.82 2.01 -0.60
C ARG A 188 11.94 1.06 -1.02
N ASP A 189 13.15 1.19 -0.46
CA ASP A 189 14.31 0.40 -0.87
C ASP A 189 14.10 -1.08 -0.55
N ILE A 190 13.52 -1.36 0.62
CA ILE A 190 13.14 -2.71 1.02
C ILE A 190 12.08 -3.27 0.08
N ALA A 191 11.04 -2.49 -0.20
CA ALA A 191 9.98 -2.90 -1.11
C ALA A 191 10.52 -3.20 -2.52
N HIS A 192 11.41 -2.37 -3.07
CA HIS A 192 12.03 -2.62 -4.37
C HIS A 192 12.90 -3.90 -4.39
N PHE A 193 13.59 -4.20 -3.29
CA PHE A 193 14.42 -5.40 -3.19
C PHE A 193 13.62 -6.70 -2.99
N ILE A 194 12.53 -6.61 -2.23
CA ILE A 194 11.67 -7.76 -1.91
C ILE A 194 10.66 -8.02 -3.02
N LEU A 195 10.00 -6.99 -3.56
CA LEU A 195 9.00 -7.11 -4.61
C LEU A 195 9.69 -7.36 -5.96
N GLY A 196 9.42 -8.53 -6.54
CA GLY A 196 9.85 -8.91 -7.88
C GLY A 196 8.67 -9.46 -8.67
N THR A 197 8.89 -10.54 -9.42
CA THR A 197 7.77 -11.30 -9.99
C THR A 197 6.86 -11.85 -8.90
N LYS A 198 5.61 -12.22 -9.23
CA LYS A 198 4.69 -12.91 -8.31
C LYS A 198 5.36 -14.05 -7.54
N ALA A 199 6.07 -14.94 -8.24
CA ALA A 199 6.78 -16.07 -7.64
C ALA A 199 7.87 -15.60 -6.66
N GLU A 200 8.68 -14.63 -7.06
CA GLU A 200 9.77 -14.12 -6.23
C GLU A 200 9.26 -13.44 -4.96
N THR A 201 8.26 -12.57 -5.10
CA THR A 201 7.65 -11.84 -3.98
C THR A 201 7.08 -12.81 -2.94
N LEU A 202 6.27 -13.79 -3.39
CA LEU A 202 5.68 -14.79 -2.50
C LEU A 202 6.75 -15.64 -1.82
N SER A 203 7.76 -16.09 -2.56
CA SER A 203 8.85 -16.89 -1.99
C SER A 203 9.63 -16.13 -0.93
N ARG A 204 9.86 -14.83 -1.13
CA ARG A 204 10.62 -13.97 -0.21
C ARG A 204 9.82 -13.67 1.07
N LEU A 205 8.51 -13.43 0.95
CA LEU A 205 7.64 -13.15 2.09
C LEU A 205 7.29 -14.39 2.91
N ARG A 206 7.18 -15.57 2.29
CA ARG A 206 6.74 -16.81 2.94
C ARG A 206 7.51 -17.16 4.23
N GLY A 207 8.81 -16.92 4.26
CA GLY A 207 9.67 -17.30 5.39
C GLY A 207 9.61 -16.34 6.58
N VAL A 208 9.02 -15.14 6.40
CA VAL A 208 9.02 -14.06 7.39
C VAL A 208 7.63 -13.68 7.87
N MET A 209 6.58 -14.07 7.14
CA MET A 209 5.19 -13.83 7.54
C MET A 209 4.73 -14.76 8.66
N SER A 210 3.91 -14.23 9.56
CA SER A 210 3.35 -14.92 10.73
C SER A 210 1.83 -14.83 10.83
N ASN A 211 1.21 -13.80 10.26
CA ASN A 211 -0.24 -13.59 10.31
C ASN A 211 -0.99 -14.16 9.09
N ALA A 212 -0.28 -14.67 8.08
CA ALA A 212 -0.88 -15.32 6.93
C ALA A 212 -0.02 -16.44 6.36
N VAL A 213 -0.64 -17.28 5.56
CA VAL A 213 -0.04 -18.44 4.90
C VAL A 213 0.21 -18.11 3.44
N ILE A 214 1.47 -18.12 3.03
CA ILE A 214 1.86 -18.21 1.62
C ILE A 214 2.14 -19.68 1.30
N GLN A 215 1.47 -20.20 0.27
CA GLN A 215 1.61 -21.60 -0.12
C GLN A 215 3.04 -21.91 -0.57
N ASP A 216 3.47 -23.15 -0.31
CA ASP A 216 4.71 -23.67 -0.86
C ASP A 216 4.69 -23.60 -2.40
N GLN A 217 5.84 -23.38 -3.03
CA GLN A 217 5.89 -23.10 -4.45
C GLN A 217 7.08 -23.77 -5.15
N VAL A 218 6.88 -24.05 -6.43
CA VAL A 218 7.94 -24.32 -7.39
C VAL A 218 7.81 -23.27 -8.50
N ALA A 219 8.90 -22.57 -8.79
CA ALA A 219 8.97 -21.61 -9.88
C ALA A 219 10.13 -21.98 -10.80
N PHE A 220 9.93 -21.83 -12.11
CA PHE A 220 10.91 -22.12 -13.15
C PHE A 220 10.71 -21.17 -14.32
N THR A 221 11.77 -20.96 -15.10
CA THR A 221 11.70 -20.05 -16.26
C THR A 221 11.14 -20.75 -17.51
N VAL A 222 10.68 -19.95 -18.47
CA VAL A 222 10.29 -20.43 -19.80
C VAL A 222 11.44 -21.16 -20.49
N ALA A 223 12.68 -20.67 -20.34
CA ALA A 223 13.87 -21.35 -20.86
C ALA A 223 14.10 -22.72 -20.23
N GLU A 224 13.92 -22.86 -18.91
CA GLU A 224 14.04 -24.14 -18.21
C GLU A 224 12.97 -25.14 -18.68
N TRP A 225 11.74 -24.66 -18.85
CA TRP A 225 10.63 -25.45 -19.37
C TRP A 225 10.92 -25.97 -20.79
N HIS A 226 11.39 -25.12 -21.70
CA HIS A 226 11.72 -25.52 -23.06
C HIS A 226 12.93 -26.46 -23.15
N ALA A 227 13.91 -26.27 -22.28
CA ALA A 227 15.12 -27.10 -22.27
C ALA A 227 14.88 -28.49 -21.67
N LYS A 228 14.11 -28.59 -20.57
CA LYS A 228 13.99 -29.81 -19.76
C LYS A 228 12.60 -29.98 -19.13
N PRO A 229 11.53 -30.14 -19.92
CA PRO A 229 10.16 -30.22 -19.40
C PRO A 229 9.96 -31.39 -18.43
N ASP A 230 10.49 -32.58 -18.75
CA ASP A 230 10.34 -33.77 -17.89
C ASP A 230 11.00 -33.60 -16.50
N ALA A 231 12.11 -32.86 -16.44
CA ALA A 231 12.79 -32.57 -15.16
C ALA A 231 11.97 -31.61 -14.30
N VAL A 232 11.37 -30.59 -14.92
CA VAL A 232 10.47 -29.64 -14.24
C VAL A 232 9.24 -30.38 -13.70
N LEU A 233 8.59 -31.21 -14.52
CA LEU A 233 7.42 -32.01 -14.09
C LEU A 233 7.78 -32.96 -12.94
N GLY A 234 8.94 -33.63 -13.04
CA GLY A 234 9.45 -34.51 -11.98
C GLY A 234 9.66 -33.76 -10.67
N TRP A 235 10.27 -32.56 -10.73
CA TRP A 235 10.51 -31.74 -9.54
C TRP A 235 9.21 -31.26 -8.87
N VAL A 236 8.23 -30.78 -9.66
CA VAL A 236 6.91 -30.37 -9.15
C VAL A 236 6.19 -31.56 -8.49
N THR A 237 6.21 -32.72 -9.14
CA THR A 237 5.55 -33.94 -8.63
C THR A 237 6.23 -34.46 -7.36
N GLU A 238 7.56 -34.46 -7.30
CA GLU A 238 8.32 -34.82 -6.11
C GLU A 238 8.02 -33.88 -4.94
N ARG A 239 7.87 -32.58 -5.23
CA ARG A 239 7.64 -31.57 -4.19
C ARG A 239 6.22 -31.64 -3.61
N PHE A 240 5.20 -31.82 -4.45
CA PHE A 240 3.81 -31.67 -4.04
C PHE A 240 3.02 -32.99 -3.91
N GLY A 241 3.50 -34.08 -4.49
CA GLY A 241 2.80 -35.36 -4.52
C GLY A 241 1.49 -35.29 -5.31
N ASP A 242 0.45 -35.99 -4.83
CA ASP A 242 -0.86 -36.11 -5.50
C ASP A 242 -1.83 -34.96 -5.19
N ARG A 243 -1.35 -33.84 -4.65
CA ARG A 243 -2.21 -32.68 -4.32
C ARG A 243 -2.59 -31.95 -5.59
N ASN A 244 -3.84 -31.50 -5.70
CA ASN A 244 -4.25 -30.61 -6.78
C ASN A 244 -3.48 -29.30 -6.70
N LEU A 245 -3.08 -28.81 -7.87
CA LEU A 245 -2.19 -27.66 -8.03
C LEU A 245 -2.91 -26.50 -8.72
N VAL A 246 -2.32 -25.34 -8.60
CA VAL A 246 -2.60 -24.17 -9.43
C VAL A 246 -1.32 -23.79 -10.17
N VAL A 247 -1.46 -23.56 -11.48
CA VAL A 247 -0.36 -23.10 -12.35
C VAL A 247 -0.67 -21.66 -12.75
N ARG A 248 0.19 -20.72 -12.37
CA ARG A 248 -0.03 -19.28 -12.49
C ARG A 248 1.07 -18.63 -13.29
N SER A 249 0.72 -17.56 -13.99
CA SER A 249 1.69 -16.67 -14.59
C SER A 249 2.55 -15.95 -13.54
N SER A 250 3.81 -15.73 -13.85
CA SER A 250 4.74 -14.93 -13.04
C SER A 250 5.75 -14.21 -13.93
N ALA A 251 5.24 -13.54 -14.97
CA ALA A 251 6.07 -12.80 -15.93
C ALA A 251 6.61 -11.49 -15.32
N ARG A 252 7.79 -11.05 -15.75
CA ARG A 252 8.39 -9.78 -15.29
C ARG A 252 7.57 -8.55 -15.69
N SER A 253 6.83 -8.70 -16.79
CA SER A 253 5.92 -7.69 -17.32
C SER A 253 4.61 -7.55 -16.55
N GLU A 254 4.29 -8.50 -15.66
CA GLU A 254 3.02 -8.54 -14.92
C GLU A 254 3.01 -7.57 -13.73
N ASP A 255 4.09 -7.60 -12.95
CA ASP A 255 4.25 -6.86 -11.70
C ASP A 255 5.42 -5.88 -11.78
N SER A 256 5.14 -4.57 -11.84
CA SER A 256 6.16 -3.53 -11.70
C SER A 256 5.65 -2.31 -10.94
N PHE A 257 6.57 -1.51 -10.40
CA PHE A 257 6.25 -0.23 -9.75
C PHE A 257 5.72 0.84 -10.72
N LEU A 258 5.95 0.69 -12.02
CA LEU A 258 5.59 1.69 -13.05
C LEU A 258 4.32 1.32 -13.83
N ALA A 259 3.99 0.03 -13.88
CA ALA A 259 2.83 -0.51 -14.57
C ALA A 259 2.45 -1.85 -13.96
N SER A 260 1.15 -2.10 -13.83
CA SER A 260 0.60 -3.42 -13.50
C SER A 260 -0.21 -3.92 -14.70
N ASN A 261 0.00 -5.18 -15.08
CA ASN A 261 -0.83 -5.89 -16.05
C ASN A 261 -1.59 -7.03 -15.36
N ALA A 262 -2.27 -6.71 -14.25
CA ALA A 262 -3.05 -7.67 -13.47
C ALA A 262 -4.09 -8.39 -14.35
N GLY A 263 -4.16 -9.71 -14.24
CA GLY A 263 -5.06 -10.54 -15.06
C GLY A 263 -4.69 -10.61 -16.54
N GLY A 264 -3.48 -10.14 -16.93
CA GLY A 264 -3.04 -10.13 -18.32
C GLY A 264 -2.67 -11.49 -18.91
N TYR A 265 -2.49 -12.51 -18.06
CA TYR A 265 -2.03 -13.85 -18.45
C TYR A 265 -2.88 -14.95 -17.80
N ASP A 266 -2.88 -16.14 -18.40
CA ASP A 266 -3.70 -17.26 -17.96
C ASP A 266 -3.20 -17.84 -16.63
N SER A 267 -4.15 -18.23 -15.77
CA SER A 267 -3.92 -19.16 -14.66
C SER A 267 -4.81 -20.39 -14.88
N VAL A 268 -4.30 -21.56 -14.48
CA VAL A 268 -5.01 -22.84 -14.59
C VAL A 268 -5.18 -23.42 -13.20
N LEU A 269 -6.43 -23.41 -12.73
CA LEU A 269 -6.81 -23.90 -11.41
C LEU A 269 -7.04 -25.42 -11.41
N ASN A 270 -6.96 -26.02 -10.22
CA ASN A 270 -7.37 -27.40 -9.93
C ASN A 270 -6.72 -28.46 -10.86
N VAL A 271 -5.42 -28.34 -11.06
CA VAL A 271 -4.61 -29.19 -11.95
C VAL A 271 -4.19 -30.46 -11.22
N ASP A 272 -4.55 -31.62 -11.79
CA ASP A 272 -4.02 -32.92 -11.36
C ASP A 272 -2.54 -33.04 -11.79
N PRO A 273 -1.59 -33.19 -10.84
CA PRO A 273 -0.17 -33.32 -11.16
C PRO A 273 0.14 -34.51 -12.07
N ALA A 274 -0.64 -35.60 -12.03
CA ALA A 274 -0.37 -36.80 -12.81
C ALA A 274 -0.75 -36.67 -14.29
N ASN A 275 -1.82 -35.92 -14.60
CA ASN A 275 -2.44 -35.94 -15.93
C ASN A 275 -2.58 -34.55 -16.58
N GLY A 276 -2.63 -33.47 -15.79
CA GLY A 276 -2.94 -32.12 -16.28
C GLY A 276 -1.79 -31.13 -16.24
N LEU A 277 -0.71 -31.41 -15.51
CA LEU A 277 0.35 -30.43 -15.24
C LEU A 277 1.06 -29.92 -16.50
N ALA A 278 1.44 -30.81 -17.41
CA ALA A 278 2.16 -30.41 -18.63
C ALA A 278 1.30 -29.51 -19.54
N GLU A 279 0.01 -29.81 -19.68
CA GLU A 279 -0.92 -29.01 -20.47
C GLU A 279 -1.18 -27.64 -19.81
N ALA A 280 -1.35 -27.63 -18.48
CA ALA A 280 -1.51 -26.40 -17.73
C ALA A 280 -0.31 -25.46 -17.86
N VAL A 281 0.92 -25.98 -17.70
CA VAL A 281 2.15 -25.19 -17.89
C VAL A 281 2.25 -24.68 -19.33
N ALA A 282 2.00 -25.53 -20.32
CA ALA A 282 2.03 -25.11 -21.72
C ALA A 282 1.02 -24.00 -22.03
N ARG A 283 -0.17 -24.05 -21.43
CA ARG A 283 -1.20 -23.02 -21.58
C ARG A 283 -0.76 -21.68 -20.97
N VAL A 284 -0.21 -21.70 -19.76
CA VAL A 284 0.30 -20.48 -19.10
C VAL A 284 1.44 -19.87 -19.92
N VAL A 285 2.42 -20.67 -20.35
CA VAL A 285 3.53 -20.18 -21.19
C VAL A 285 3.01 -19.60 -22.52
N ALA A 286 2.02 -20.24 -23.14
CA ALA A 286 1.42 -19.74 -24.38
C ALA A 286 0.70 -18.39 -24.19
N SER A 287 0.17 -18.12 -23.00
CA SER A 287 -0.51 -16.85 -22.70
C SER A 287 0.43 -15.64 -22.71
N TYR A 288 1.74 -15.85 -22.52
CA TYR A 288 2.76 -14.79 -22.63
C TYR A 288 2.93 -14.26 -24.07
N GLY A 289 2.41 -14.99 -25.07
CA GLY A 289 2.42 -14.61 -26.48
C GLY A 289 3.82 -14.56 -27.10
N GLY A 290 3.96 -13.82 -28.21
CA GLY A 290 5.24 -13.65 -28.91
C GLY A 290 6.25 -12.73 -28.21
N MET A 291 5.94 -12.29 -26.99
CA MET A 291 6.78 -11.43 -26.14
C MET A 291 7.33 -12.17 -24.92
N ALA A 292 7.09 -13.49 -24.80
CA ALA A 292 7.65 -14.29 -23.73
C ALA A 292 9.17 -14.17 -23.71
N ALA A 293 9.71 -13.60 -22.63
CA ALA A 293 11.13 -13.57 -22.42
C ALA A 293 11.58 -14.91 -21.83
N ASP A 294 12.80 -15.34 -22.16
CA ASP A 294 13.36 -16.60 -21.69
C ASP A 294 13.43 -16.68 -20.14
N ASP A 295 13.47 -15.52 -19.48
CA ASP A 295 13.52 -15.33 -18.04
C ASP A 295 12.14 -15.12 -17.38
N ASP A 296 11.04 -15.07 -18.14
CA ASP A 296 9.70 -15.09 -17.55
C ASP A 296 9.48 -16.41 -16.80
N GLN A 297 8.78 -16.34 -15.66
CA GLN A 297 8.60 -17.49 -14.78
C GLN A 297 7.18 -18.02 -14.82
N VAL A 298 7.03 -19.31 -14.56
CA VAL A 298 5.75 -19.95 -14.23
C VAL A 298 5.79 -20.37 -12.77
N LEU A 299 4.71 -20.12 -12.05
CA LEU A 299 4.55 -20.43 -10.63
C LEU A 299 3.58 -21.61 -10.46
N VAL A 300 3.99 -22.64 -9.72
CA VAL A 300 3.13 -23.77 -9.36
C VAL A 300 3.01 -23.87 -7.83
N GLN A 301 1.78 -23.91 -7.34
CA GLN A 301 1.45 -23.99 -5.91
C GLN A 301 0.36 -25.04 -5.65
N PRO A 302 0.23 -25.58 -4.43
CA PRO A 302 -0.97 -26.30 -4.01
C PRO A 302 -2.22 -25.43 -4.17
N MET A 303 -3.30 -26.03 -4.68
CA MET A 303 -4.60 -25.36 -4.75
C MET A 303 -5.17 -25.19 -3.33
N ILE A 304 -5.67 -23.99 -3.03
CA ILE A 304 -6.37 -23.72 -1.78
C ILE A 304 -7.81 -24.22 -1.93
N CYS A 305 -8.25 -25.03 -0.97
CA CYS A 305 -9.60 -25.58 -0.93
C CYS A 305 -10.42 -24.86 0.15
N ASP A 306 -11.75 -24.98 0.09
CA ASP A 306 -12.66 -24.44 1.13
C ASP A 306 -12.53 -22.92 1.33
N VAL A 307 -12.35 -22.18 0.22
CA VAL A 307 -12.30 -20.71 0.25
C VAL A 307 -13.69 -20.16 0.51
N ARG A 308 -13.82 -19.38 1.59
CA ARG A 308 -15.06 -18.70 1.98
C ARG A 308 -15.11 -17.26 1.48
N ILE A 309 -13.96 -16.59 1.48
CA ILE A 309 -13.82 -15.21 1.01
C ILE A 309 -12.56 -15.14 0.16
N SER A 310 -12.64 -14.50 -0.98
CA SER A 310 -11.50 -14.15 -1.84
C SER A 310 -11.61 -12.68 -2.22
N GLY A 311 -10.49 -12.07 -2.57
CA GLY A 311 -10.53 -10.70 -3.04
C GLY A 311 -9.19 -10.01 -3.17
N VAL A 312 -9.28 -8.70 -3.36
CA VAL A 312 -8.15 -7.79 -3.52
C VAL A 312 -8.24 -6.71 -2.46
N ALA A 313 -7.15 -6.53 -1.72
CA ALA A 313 -7.01 -5.50 -0.71
C ALA A 313 -5.96 -4.48 -1.11
N PHE A 314 -6.35 -3.22 -1.17
CA PHE A 314 -5.44 -2.09 -1.32
C PHE A 314 -5.16 -1.49 0.04
N THR A 315 -3.91 -1.18 0.34
CA THR A 315 -3.52 -0.57 1.63
C THR A 315 -3.52 0.96 1.62
N ARG A 316 -3.76 1.56 0.46
CA ARG A 316 -4.13 2.96 0.25
C ARG A 316 -5.18 3.04 -0.87
N THR A 317 -5.92 4.14 -0.96
CA THR A 317 -6.85 4.33 -2.10
C THR A 317 -6.08 4.50 -3.40
N LEU A 318 -6.59 3.92 -4.50
CA LEU A 318 -5.93 3.98 -5.82
C LEU A 318 -5.88 5.40 -6.40
N GLU A 319 -6.96 6.16 -6.24
CA GLU A 319 -7.11 7.47 -6.89
C GLU A 319 -6.26 8.57 -6.25
N HIS A 320 -6.10 8.53 -4.93
CA HIS A 320 -5.56 9.64 -4.14
C HIS A 320 -4.48 9.22 -3.13
N GLY A 321 -4.22 7.92 -2.98
CA GLY A 321 -3.26 7.43 -1.99
C GLY A 321 -3.68 7.68 -0.55
N ALA A 322 -4.97 7.87 -0.27
CA ALA A 322 -5.46 8.17 1.07
C ALA A 322 -5.30 6.97 2.01
N PRO A 323 -5.12 7.18 3.34
CA PRO A 323 -4.79 6.13 4.31
C PRO A 323 -5.99 5.25 4.69
N TRP A 324 -6.48 4.49 3.71
CA TRP A 324 -7.57 3.52 3.85
C TRP A 324 -7.15 2.14 3.34
N TYR A 325 -7.49 1.12 4.12
CA TYR A 325 -7.61 -0.23 3.57
C TYR A 325 -8.91 -0.31 2.76
N VAL A 326 -8.80 -0.67 1.49
CA VAL A 326 -9.94 -0.89 0.58
C VAL A 326 -9.93 -2.36 0.19
N VAL A 327 -10.84 -3.14 0.76
CA VAL A 327 -10.94 -4.58 0.53
C VAL A 327 -12.16 -4.85 -0.35
N ASN A 328 -11.92 -5.23 -1.60
CA ASN A 328 -12.94 -5.71 -2.52
C ASN A 328 -12.97 -7.22 -2.44
N TYR A 329 -14.11 -7.80 -2.09
CA TYR A 329 -14.22 -9.23 -1.80
C TYR A 329 -15.57 -9.81 -2.23
N GLU A 330 -15.57 -11.12 -2.38
CA GLU A 330 -16.74 -11.91 -2.72
C GLU A 330 -16.84 -13.10 -1.77
N THR A 331 -18.02 -13.73 -1.71
CA THR A 331 -18.31 -14.80 -0.76
C THR A 331 -18.69 -16.12 -1.43
N SER A 332 -18.56 -16.20 -2.76
CA SER A 332 -18.93 -17.37 -3.55
C SER A 332 -17.88 -18.49 -3.49
N GLY A 333 -16.66 -18.16 -3.08
CA GLY A 333 -15.51 -19.06 -2.98
C GLY A 333 -14.66 -19.15 -4.24
N ASP A 334 -14.90 -18.31 -5.25
CA ASP A 334 -14.10 -18.23 -6.47
C ASP A 334 -12.92 -17.27 -6.27
N THR A 335 -11.70 -17.79 -6.31
CA THR A 335 -10.48 -16.98 -6.11
C THR A 335 -10.13 -16.06 -7.30
N GLU A 336 -10.75 -16.24 -8.47
CA GLU A 336 -10.49 -15.44 -9.68
C GLU A 336 -11.64 -14.48 -10.05
N ALA A 337 -12.79 -14.59 -9.41
CA ALA A 337 -14.00 -13.83 -9.78
C ALA A 337 -13.87 -12.31 -9.61
N ILE A 338 -13.00 -11.84 -8.72
CA ILE A 338 -12.75 -10.39 -8.52
C ILE A 338 -11.69 -9.85 -9.46
N THR A 339 -10.61 -10.59 -9.66
CA THR A 339 -9.53 -10.17 -10.55
C THR A 339 -9.95 -10.19 -12.03
N SER A 340 -10.94 -11.01 -12.39
CA SER A 340 -11.56 -11.04 -13.72
C SER A 340 -12.76 -10.10 -13.89
N GLY A 341 -13.27 -9.48 -12.82
CA GLY A 341 -14.41 -8.56 -12.84
C GLY A 341 -15.77 -9.20 -13.17
N ALA A 342 -15.91 -10.51 -12.98
CA ALA A 342 -17.06 -11.29 -13.47
C ALA A 342 -18.14 -11.62 -12.40
N SER A 343 -17.94 -11.25 -11.13
CA SER A 343 -18.91 -11.55 -10.07
C SER A 343 -20.13 -10.62 -10.08
N ASP A 344 -21.30 -11.13 -9.66
CA ASP A 344 -22.54 -10.34 -9.49
C ASP A 344 -22.73 -9.86 -8.04
N ASP A 345 -21.94 -10.37 -7.08
CA ASP A 345 -22.06 -10.11 -5.63
C ASP A 345 -20.74 -9.59 -5.04
N HIS A 346 -20.39 -8.36 -5.41
CA HIS A 346 -19.18 -7.67 -4.94
C HIS A 346 -19.46 -6.84 -3.69
N HIS A 347 -18.59 -6.96 -2.71
CA HIS A 347 -18.60 -6.12 -1.52
C HIS A 347 -17.30 -5.31 -1.41
N THR A 348 -17.41 -4.08 -0.90
CA THR A 348 -16.25 -3.23 -0.59
C THR A 348 -16.27 -2.87 0.90
N LEU A 349 -15.21 -3.24 1.62
CA LEU A 349 -14.92 -2.74 2.95
C LEU A 349 -13.91 -1.59 2.83
N MET A 350 -14.27 -0.43 3.37
CA MET A 350 -13.34 0.68 3.56
C MET A 350 -13.04 0.83 5.06
N LEU A 351 -11.79 0.70 5.44
CA LEU A 351 -11.34 0.81 6.83
C LEU A 351 -10.22 1.83 6.94
N ARG A 352 -10.39 2.85 7.79
CA ARG A 352 -9.32 3.83 8.04
C ARG A 352 -8.16 3.15 8.77
N ARG A 353 -6.92 3.41 8.34
CA ARG A 353 -5.73 2.70 8.84
C ARG A 353 -5.51 2.87 10.35
N ASP A 354 -5.76 4.07 10.87
CA ASP A 354 -5.35 4.46 12.23
C ASP A 354 -6.45 4.36 13.30
N ASP A 355 -7.71 4.17 12.91
CA ASP A 355 -8.86 4.30 13.84
C ASP A 355 -10.02 3.36 13.50
N GLY A 356 -9.72 2.28 12.78
CA GLY A 356 -10.70 1.28 12.40
C GLY A 356 -10.53 -0.02 13.17
N GLU A 357 -11.52 -0.39 13.99
CA GLU A 357 -11.69 -1.79 14.36
C GLU A 357 -12.19 -2.55 13.13
N ALA A 358 -11.37 -3.48 12.64
CA ALA A 358 -11.76 -4.34 11.55
C ALA A 358 -12.95 -5.22 11.98
N PRO A 359 -13.96 -5.44 11.11
CA PRO A 359 -14.99 -6.44 11.38
C PRO A 359 -14.33 -7.79 11.70
N PRO A 360 -14.90 -8.61 12.60
CA PRO A 360 -14.24 -9.84 13.08
C PRO A 360 -13.75 -10.76 11.97
N GLN A 361 -14.52 -10.88 10.88
CA GLN A 361 -14.18 -11.70 9.71
C GLN A 361 -12.96 -11.21 8.90
N PHE A 362 -12.52 -9.95 9.09
CA PHE A 362 -11.39 -9.34 8.40
C PHE A 362 -10.23 -8.99 9.34
N ALA A 363 -10.36 -9.21 10.65
CA ALA A 363 -9.32 -8.88 11.63
C ALA A 363 -7.98 -9.56 11.30
N GLY A 364 -8.02 -10.84 10.91
CA GLY A 364 -6.83 -11.59 10.45
C GLY A 364 -6.22 -10.99 9.18
N LEU A 365 -7.05 -10.63 8.20
CA LEU A 365 -6.59 -10.01 6.95
C LEU A 365 -5.89 -8.67 7.23
N ILE A 366 -6.50 -7.79 8.03
CA ILE A 366 -5.90 -6.49 8.36
C ILE A 366 -4.58 -6.66 9.13
N ALA A 367 -4.48 -7.66 10.01
CA ALA A 367 -3.22 -7.99 10.69
C ALA A 367 -2.14 -8.46 9.70
N ALA A 368 -2.52 -9.27 8.71
CA ALA A 368 -1.62 -9.70 7.64
C ALA A 368 -1.18 -8.52 6.76
N LEU A 369 -2.09 -7.62 6.37
CA LEU A 369 -1.74 -6.42 5.59
C LEU A 369 -0.74 -5.55 6.35
N ARG A 370 -1.01 -5.24 7.63
CA ARG A 370 -0.09 -4.47 8.49
C ARG A 370 1.29 -5.12 8.63
N GLU A 371 1.33 -6.45 8.72
CA GLU A 371 2.59 -7.19 8.74
C GLU A 371 3.36 -7.03 7.41
N ILE A 372 2.69 -7.18 6.27
CA ILE A 372 3.32 -7.00 4.95
C ILE A 372 3.86 -5.56 4.82
N GLU A 373 3.09 -4.55 5.22
CA GLU A 373 3.54 -3.16 5.22
C GLU A 373 4.78 -2.94 6.08
N GLY A 374 4.80 -3.53 7.29
CA GLY A 374 5.94 -3.46 8.20
C GLY A 374 7.18 -4.18 7.67
N LEU A 375 7.00 -5.33 7.01
CA LEU A 375 8.10 -6.10 6.39
C LEU A 375 8.69 -5.38 5.18
N LEU A 376 7.86 -4.71 4.39
CA LEU A 376 8.29 -4.01 3.17
C LEU A 376 8.71 -2.57 3.43
N GLY A 377 8.41 -1.99 4.60
CA GLY A 377 8.53 -0.56 4.84
C GLY A 377 7.67 0.28 3.88
N TYR A 378 6.67 -0.32 3.24
CA TYR A 378 5.93 0.31 2.15
C TYR A 378 4.45 -0.01 2.26
N ASP A 379 3.63 1.01 2.06
CA ASP A 379 2.26 1.01 2.52
C ASP A 379 1.24 1.29 1.41
N ALA A 380 1.69 1.35 0.17
CA ALA A 380 0.86 1.44 -1.03
C ALA A 380 0.93 0.10 -1.78
N LEU A 381 0.24 -0.89 -1.25
CA LEU A 381 0.25 -2.27 -1.71
C LEU A 381 -1.11 -2.67 -2.24
N ASP A 382 -1.09 -3.54 -3.25
CA ASP A 382 -2.19 -4.29 -3.80
C ASP A 382 -1.93 -5.78 -3.48
N VAL A 383 -2.84 -6.39 -2.72
CA VAL A 383 -2.69 -7.72 -2.16
C VAL A 383 -3.89 -8.58 -2.54
N GLU A 384 -3.64 -9.65 -3.29
CA GLU A 384 -4.64 -10.69 -3.55
C GLU A 384 -4.64 -11.69 -2.38
N PHE A 385 -5.83 -12.00 -1.87
CA PHE A 385 -5.98 -12.86 -0.70
C PHE A 385 -7.14 -13.84 -0.84
N ALA A 386 -7.09 -14.88 0.01
CA ALA A 386 -8.21 -15.76 0.30
C ALA A 386 -8.30 -16.05 1.80
N ILE A 387 -9.51 -16.33 2.28
CA ILE A 387 -9.82 -16.75 3.64
C ILE A 387 -10.52 -18.10 3.54
N ASP A 388 -9.94 -19.12 4.17
CA ASP A 388 -10.51 -20.47 4.18
C ASP A 388 -11.62 -20.64 5.23
N GLY A 389 -12.26 -21.81 5.24
CA GLY A 389 -13.29 -22.18 6.23
C GLY A 389 -12.80 -22.26 7.68
N ALA A 390 -11.48 -22.24 7.92
CA ALA A 390 -10.85 -22.20 9.24
C ALA A 390 -10.41 -20.78 9.64
N ASP A 391 -10.80 -19.75 8.88
CA ASP A 391 -10.40 -18.35 9.02
C ASP A 391 -8.88 -18.12 8.86
N ALA A 392 -8.16 -19.03 8.20
CA ALA A 392 -6.77 -18.82 7.84
C ALA A 392 -6.66 -17.86 6.65
N ILE A 393 -5.79 -16.86 6.78
CA ILE A 393 -5.51 -15.89 5.72
C ILE A 393 -4.46 -16.47 4.80
N HIS A 394 -4.75 -16.48 3.51
CA HIS A 394 -3.83 -16.87 2.45
C HIS A 394 -3.49 -15.65 1.59
N ILE A 395 -2.19 -15.40 1.41
CA ILE A 395 -1.72 -14.35 0.50
C ILE A 395 -1.37 -15.00 -0.83
N LEU A 396 -2.05 -14.54 -1.88
CA LEU A 396 -1.95 -15.08 -3.23
C LEU A 396 -1.03 -14.23 -4.11
N GLN A 397 -0.94 -12.92 -3.85
CA GLN A 397 -0.04 -12.01 -4.54
C GLN A 397 0.15 -10.75 -3.69
N VAL A 398 1.32 -10.13 -3.80
CA VAL A 398 1.61 -8.80 -3.24
C VAL A 398 2.32 -8.01 -4.32
N ARG A 399 1.82 -6.82 -4.63
CA ARG A 399 2.43 -5.91 -5.62
C ARG A 399 2.30 -4.46 -5.17
N PRO A 400 3.16 -3.55 -5.63
CA PRO A 400 3.01 -2.14 -5.32
C PRO A 400 1.83 -1.54 -6.10
N ILE A 401 1.17 -0.53 -5.54
CA ILE A 401 0.21 0.30 -6.28
C ILE A 401 0.99 1.14 -7.29
N ALA A 402 0.84 0.82 -8.59
CA ALA A 402 1.61 1.43 -9.69
C ALA A 402 1.16 2.84 -10.09
N VAL A 403 0.22 3.45 -9.37
CA VAL A 403 -0.25 4.82 -9.66
C VAL A 403 0.84 5.80 -9.24
N ASP A 404 1.23 6.72 -10.14
CA ASP A 404 2.23 7.74 -9.87
C ASP A 404 1.73 8.75 -8.83
N LEU A 405 1.93 8.42 -7.55
CA LEU A 405 1.61 9.27 -6.40
C LEU A 405 2.56 10.48 -6.29
N LYS A 406 3.56 10.66 -7.18
CA LYS A 406 4.50 11.81 -7.14
C LYS A 406 3.81 13.16 -7.28
N GLY A 407 2.57 13.20 -7.77
CA GLY A 407 1.73 14.41 -7.85
C GLY A 407 0.72 14.58 -6.71
N SER A 408 0.42 13.52 -5.95
CA SER A 408 -0.64 13.51 -4.93
C SER A 408 -0.10 13.75 -3.53
N GLY A 409 0.86 14.67 -3.37
CA GLY A 409 1.63 14.97 -2.14
C GLY A 409 0.83 15.41 -0.90
N TYR A 410 -0.38 14.90 -0.71
CA TYR A 410 -1.06 14.83 0.56
C TYR A 410 -0.25 13.91 1.46
N GLN A 411 0.51 14.52 2.35
CA GLN A 411 0.97 13.82 3.54
C GLN A 411 -0.25 13.43 4.37
N ASP A 412 -0.18 12.28 5.04
CA ASP A 412 -1.30 11.78 5.85
C ASP A 412 -1.77 12.83 6.87
N ASP A 413 -0.84 13.66 7.39
CA ASP A 413 -1.14 14.84 8.22
C ASP A 413 -2.17 15.80 7.59
N ALA A 414 -2.06 16.09 6.30
CA ALA A 414 -2.99 16.99 5.61
C ALA A 414 -4.38 16.36 5.45
N PHE A 415 -4.41 15.05 5.20
CA PHE A 415 -5.65 14.27 5.18
C PHE A 415 -6.31 14.26 6.56
N ASP A 416 -5.56 14.00 7.62
CA ASP A 416 -6.06 13.97 9.00
C ASP A 416 -6.58 15.33 9.48
N MET A 417 -5.88 16.41 9.11
CA MET A 417 -6.36 17.77 9.33
C MET A 417 -7.70 18.02 8.64
N ALA A 418 -7.84 17.59 7.37
CA ALA A 418 -9.08 17.75 6.62
C ALA A 418 -10.23 16.92 7.22
N MET A 419 -9.95 15.69 7.65
CA MET A 419 -10.93 14.82 8.32
C MET A 419 -11.35 15.38 9.68
N THR A 420 -10.42 15.91 10.46
CA THR A 420 -10.70 16.58 11.74
C THR A 420 -11.60 17.79 11.52
N ALA A 421 -11.26 18.65 10.55
CA ALA A 421 -12.08 19.80 10.20
C ALA A 421 -13.49 19.39 9.71
N ALA A 422 -13.59 18.30 8.94
CA ALA A 422 -14.88 17.76 8.51
C ALA A 422 -15.71 17.23 9.69
N HIS A 423 -15.08 16.57 10.66
CA HIS A 423 -15.73 16.09 11.88
C HIS A 423 -16.24 17.25 12.75
N GLU A 424 -15.39 18.24 13.02
CA GLU A 424 -15.77 19.45 13.77
C GLU A 424 -16.91 20.18 13.08
N ARG A 425 -16.84 20.29 11.75
CA ARG A 425 -17.90 20.89 10.95
C ARG A 425 -19.19 20.10 11.06
N TRP A 426 -19.16 18.77 10.99
CA TRP A 426 -20.33 17.92 11.21
C TRP A 426 -20.94 18.15 12.60
N GLN A 427 -20.12 18.15 13.66
CA GLN A 427 -20.60 18.40 15.04
C GLN A 427 -21.28 19.77 15.17
N ALA A 428 -20.76 20.80 14.51
CA ALA A 428 -21.39 22.12 14.48
C ALA A 428 -22.73 22.16 13.73
N LEU A 429 -22.98 21.21 12.85
CA LEU A 429 -24.17 21.08 12.00
C LEU A 429 -25.25 20.16 12.58
N VAL A 430 -24.89 19.32 13.56
CA VAL A 430 -25.79 18.39 14.24
C VAL A 430 -27.01 19.10 14.86
N PRO A 431 -26.85 20.19 15.64
CA PRO A 431 -28.00 20.88 16.21
C PRO A 431 -28.94 21.41 15.12
N ALA A 432 -30.25 21.32 15.35
CA ALA A 432 -31.23 21.93 14.46
C ALA A 432 -31.08 23.46 14.50
N PRO A 433 -31.12 24.15 13.35
CA PRO A 433 -31.14 25.61 13.34
C PRO A 433 -32.36 26.14 14.11
N PRO A 434 -32.19 27.14 15.00
CA PRO A 434 -33.21 27.53 15.98
C PRO A 434 -34.49 28.16 15.39
N HIS A 435 -34.51 28.46 14.09
CA HIS A 435 -35.67 29.00 13.38
C HIS A 435 -36.46 27.92 12.64
N LEU A 436 -36.00 26.66 12.66
CA LEU A 436 -36.77 25.53 12.14
C LEU A 436 -37.75 25.02 13.22
N PRO A 437 -38.93 24.51 12.83
CA PRO A 437 -39.89 23.99 13.80
C PRO A 437 -39.44 22.62 14.35
N GLY A 438 -39.50 22.47 15.68
CA GLY A 438 -39.14 21.22 16.36
C GLY A 438 -37.63 20.94 16.44
N ASP A 439 -37.28 19.73 16.85
CA ASP A 439 -35.89 19.27 17.03
C ASP A 439 -35.50 18.29 15.90
N ALA A 440 -35.38 18.81 14.68
CA ALA A 440 -35.12 18.02 13.47
C ALA A 440 -33.68 17.44 13.44
N ALA A 441 -33.57 16.11 13.36
CA ALA A 441 -32.29 15.42 13.23
C ALA A 441 -31.56 15.81 11.92
N PRO A 442 -30.23 15.94 11.93
CA PRO A 442 -29.46 16.37 10.76
C PRO A 442 -29.65 15.42 9.57
N LEU A 443 -29.88 16.01 8.40
CA LEU A 443 -29.94 15.31 7.12
C LEU A 443 -29.45 16.27 6.02
N TYR A 444 -28.44 15.83 5.29
CA TYR A 444 -27.75 16.60 4.27
C TYR A 444 -27.69 15.78 2.99
N GLY A 445 -28.07 16.37 1.86
CA GLY A 445 -28.11 15.68 0.58
C GLY A 445 -27.45 16.49 -0.53
N VAL A 446 -26.92 15.81 -1.54
CA VAL A 446 -26.26 16.48 -2.69
C VAL A 446 -27.24 16.71 -3.85
N MET A 447 -28.38 16.02 -3.83
CA MET A 447 -29.37 16.03 -4.91
C MET A 447 -30.81 16.48 -4.53
N PRO A 448 -31.23 16.54 -3.24
CA PRO A 448 -32.46 17.23 -2.89
C PRO A 448 -32.40 18.68 -3.36
N ASP A 449 -33.53 19.22 -3.86
CA ASP A 449 -33.86 20.66 -4.01
C ASP A 449 -32.69 21.61 -4.29
N TRP A 450 -32.68 22.34 -5.41
CA TRP A 450 -31.52 23.14 -5.79
C TRP A 450 -30.22 22.32 -5.77
N ASN A 451 -30.30 21.12 -6.36
CA ASN A 451 -29.28 20.07 -6.47
C ASN A 451 -27.88 20.63 -6.81
N PRO A 452 -26.93 20.70 -5.85
CA PRO A 452 -25.57 21.15 -6.14
C PRO A 452 -24.80 20.21 -7.07
N ALA A 453 -25.03 18.89 -7.04
CA ALA A 453 -24.32 17.95 -7.92
C ALA A 453 -24.56 18.26 -9.40
N GLU A 454 -25.79 18.58 -9.79
CA GLU A 454 -26.14 18.92 -11.18
C GLU A 454 -25.74 20.35 -11.56
N ILE A 455 -25.82 21.30 -10.62
CA ILE A 455 -25.62 22.73 -10.92
C ILE A 455 -24.14 23.12 -10.90
N ILE A 456 -23.38 22.68 -9.89
CA ILE A 456 -21.97 23.05 -9.71
C ILE A 456 -21.02 21.85 -9.64
N GLY A 457 -21.53 20.62 -9.64
CA GLY A 457 -20.74 19.40 -9.46
C GLY A 457 -20.62 18.97 -8.00
N THR A 458 -20.17 17.73 -7.77
CA THR A 458 -19.98 17.15 -6.43
C THR A 458 -18.76 17.70 -5.71
N ALA A 459 -17.74 18.16 -6.45
CA ALA A 459 -16.52 18.80 -5.91
C ALA A 459 -16.23 20.12 -6.66
N PRO A 460 -17.06 21.16 -6.47
CA PRO A 460 -16.92 22.43 -7.18
C PRO A 460 -15.68 23.21 -6.72
N GLY A 461 -15.08 23.98 -7.62
CA GLY A 461 -14.08 24.98 -7.25
C GLY A 461 -14.69 26.15 -6.46
N ALA A 462 -13.86 26.84 -5.68
CA ALA A 462 -14.29 27.92 -4.77
C ALA A 462 -15.11 29.04 -5.44
N LEU A 463 -14.82 29.36 -6.70
CA LEU A 463 -15.58 30.38 -7.45
C LEU A 463 -17.01 29.92 -7.74
N ALA A 464 -17.19 28.70 -8.26
CA ALA A 464 -18.52 28.16 -8.56
C ALA A 464 -19.37 28.09 -7.30
N ALA A 465 -18.79 27.59 -6.21
CA ALA A 465 -19.48 27.47 -4.94
C ALA A 465 -19.85 28.83 -4.31
N SER A 466 -18.94 29.82 -4.36
CA SER A 466 -19.22 31.17 -3.84
C SER A 466 -20.28 31.92 -4.63
N VAL A 467 -20.29 31.79 -5.96
CA VAL A 467 -21.31 32.37 -6.83
C VAL A 467 -22.67 31.72 -6.58
N TYR A 468 -22.72 30.39 -6.48
CA TYR A 468 -23.96 29.67 -6.22
C TYR A 468 -24.59 30.04 -4.87
N ARG A 469 -23.75 30.15 -3.83
CA ARG A 469 -24.17 30.68 -2.51
C ARG A 469 -24.76 32.08 -2.61
N HIS A 470 -24.03 32.99 -3.25
CA HIS A 470 -24.44 34.39 -3.32
C HIS A 470 -25.73 34.60 -4.11
N LEU A 471 -25.87 33.92 -5.25
CA LEU A 471 -27.00 34.11 -6.17
C LEU A 471 -28.28 33.41 -5.72
N ILE A 472 -28.18 32.32 -4.96
CA ILE A 472 -29.37 31.50 -4.64
C ILE A 472 -29.36 31.07 -3.17
N MET A 473 -28.34 30.33 -2.74
CA MET A 473 -28.43 29.48 -1.52
C MET A 473 -28.35 30.24 -0.19
N ASN A 474 -27.84 31.47 -0.16
CA ASN A 474 -27.72 32.22 1.10
C ASN A 474 -29.06 32.76 1.61
N GLU A 475 -29.93 33.25 0.71
CA GLU A 475 -31.14 33.97 1.13
C GLU A 475 -32.28 33.96 0.10
N ILE A 476 -31.94 34.02 -1.19
CA ILE A 476 -32.94 34.22 -2.27
C ILE A 476 -33.95 33.08 -2.32
N TRP A 477 -33.49 31.83 -2.16
CA TRP A 477 -34.36 30.64 -2.12
C TRP A 477 -35.44 30.74 -1.02
N ALA A 478 -35.04 31.09 0.21
CA ALA A 478 -35.94 31.17 1.37
C ALA A 478 -36.87 32.39 1.27
N THR A 479 -36.36 33.50 0.74
CA THR A 479 -37.15 34.73 0.57
C THR A 479 -38.30 34.50 -0.39
N GLN A 480 -38.05 33.88 -1.54
CA GLN A 480 -39.10 33.55 -2.51
C GLN A 480 -40.16 32.61 -1.92
N ARG A 481 -39.76 31.58 -1.17
CA ARG A 481 -40.72 30.67 -0.53
C ARG A 481 -41.58 31.37 0.52
N ALA A 482 -40.99 32.24 1.34
CA ALA A 482 -41.73 33.05 2.29
C ALA A 482 -42.74 33.99 1.60
N GLU A 483 -42.36 34.60 0.47
CA GLU A 483 -43.26 35.45 -0.33
C GLU A 483 -44.44 34.68 -0.94
N TYR A 484 -44.30 33.36 -1.16
CA TYR A 484 -45.39 32.48 -1.60
C TYR A 484 -46.30 32.00 -0.47
N GLY A 485 -46.03 32.36 0.78
CA GLY A 485 -46.86 31.98 1.94
C GLY A 485 -46.33 30.79 2.72
N TYR A 486 -45.16 30.25 2.35
CA TYR A 486 -44.49 29.23 3.14
C TYR A 486 -43.73 29.85 4.32
N ARG A 487 -43.30 28.99 5.25
CA ARG A 487 -42.59 29.39 6.45
C ARG A 487 -41.24 30.04 6.11
N ASP A 488 -40.99 31.19 6.73
CA ASP A 488 -39.71 31.89 6.63
C ASP A 488 -38.66 31.19 7.51
N VAL A 489 -37.65 30.63 6.86
CA VAL A 489 -36.54 29.91 7.52
C VAL A 489 -35.24 30.73 7.53
N ARG A 490 -35.30 32.03 7.21
CA ARG A 490 -34.10 32.89 7.30
C ARG A 490 -33.67 33.06 8.77
N PRO A 491 -32.37 33.23 9.04
CA PRO A 491 -31.28 33.38 8.08
C PRO A 491 -30.54 32.07 7.76
N ALA A 492 -31.19 30.89 7.75
CA ALA A 492 -30.48 29.65 7.35
C ALA A 492 -30.00 29.73 5.90
N PRO A 493 -28.69 29.54 5.64
CA PRO A 493 -28.24 29.18 4.30
C PRO A 493 -28.71 27.75 3.98
N LEU A 494 -29.08 27.51 2.72
CA LEU A 494 -29.45 26.17 2.26
C LEU A 494 -28.22 25.29 2.02
N LEU A 495 -27.16 25.90 1.48
CA LEU A 495 -25.94 25.19 1.12
C LEU A 495 -24.94 25.16 2.27
N VAL A 496 -24.51 23.96 2.61
CA VAL A 496 -23.55 23.68 3.65
C VAL A 496 -22.40 22.86 3.07
N GLU A 497 -21.17 23.30 3.31
CA GLU A 497 -19.97 22.59 2.86
C GLU A 497 -19.26 21.93 4.03
N PHE A 498 -18.87 20.67 3.84
CA PHE A 498 -17.96 19.92 4.69
C PHE A 498 -17.35 18.76 3.90
N ALA A 499 -16.16 18.28 4.32
CA ALA A 499 -15.43 17.23 3.62
C ALA A 499 -15.24 17.47 2.10
N GLY A 500 -15.06 18.73 1.69
CA GLY A 500 -14.85 19.12 0.28
C GLY A 500 -16.09 19.03 -0.61
N HIS A 501 -17.27 18.75 -0.05
CA HIS A 501 -18.51 18.57 -0.81
C HIS A 501 -19.59 19.59 -0.37
N PRO A 502 -20.37 20.13 -1.32
CA PRO A 502 -21.54 20.94 -1.04
C PRO A 502 -22.78 20.06 -0.80
N TYR A 503 -23.55 20.38 0.22
CA TYR A 503 -24.79 19.71 0.56
C TYR A 503 -25.92 20.72 0.78
N VAL A 504 -27.14 20.30 0.50
CA VAL A 504 -28.37 20.96 0.90
C VAL A 504 -28.74 20.51 2.30
N ASP A 505 -28.99 21.45 3.22
CA ASP A 505 -29.61 21.16 4.51
C ASP A 505 -31.09 20.80 4.27
N VAL A 506 -31.38 19.50 4.26
CA VAL A 506 -32.71 18.98 3.92
C VAL A 506 -33.75 19.45 4.93
N ARG A 507 -33.34 19.71 6.18
CA ARG A 507 -34.23 20.24 7.22
C ARG A 507 -34.72 21.64 6.84
N ALA A 508 -33.80 22.51 6.40
CA ALA A 508 -34.14 23.87 5.99
C ALA A 508 -34.96 23.87 4.70
N SER A 509 -34.61 23.01 3.73
CA SER A 509 -35.41 22.81 2.52
C SER A 509 -36.85 22.41 2.86
N PHE A 510 -37.05 21.32 3.61
CA PHE A 510 -38.38 20.80 3.91
C PHE A 510 -39.20 21.76 4.79
N ALA A 511 -38.58 22.38 5.79
CA ALA A 511 -39.25 23.37 6.62
C ALA A 511 -39.78 24.57 5.80
N SER A 512 -39.04 24.97 4.76
CA SER A 512 -39.45 26.07 3.87
C SER A 512 -40.58 25.71 2.90
N PHE A 513 -40.98 24.44 2.80
CA PHE A 513 -42.17 24.00 2.07
C PHE A 513 -43.41 23.89 2.96
N LEU A 514 -43.28 24.07 4.27
CA LEU A 514 -44.41 24.08 5.19
C LEU A 514 -45.13 25.44 5.14
N PRO A 515 -46.48 25.49 5.01
CA PRO A 515 -47.23 26.73 5.06
C PRO A 515 -47.00 27.52 6.36
N ALA A 516 -46.86 28.85 6.27
CA ALA A 516 -46.51 29.72 7.40
C ALA A 516 -47.56 29.74 8.52
N GLN A 517 -48.83 29.51 8.17
CA GLN A 517 -49.98 29.50 9.08
C GLN A 517 -50.09 28.24 9.93
N LEU A 518 -49.31 27.18 9.63
CA LEU A 518 -49.33 25.96 10.43
C LEU A 518 -48.80 26.23 11.85
N PRO A 519 -49.49 25.76 12.91
CA PRO A 519 -48.96 25.82 14.27
C PRO A 519 -47.59 25.14 14.37
N ASP A 520 -46.66 25.73 15.11
CA ASP A 520 -45.27 25.24 15.21
C ASP A 520 -45.16 23.77 15.65
N ALA A 521 -46.05 23.33 16.54
CA ALA A 521 -46.10 21.94 16.99
C ALA A 521 -46.47 20.96 15.86
N LEU A 522 -47.39 21.35 14.99
CA LEU A 522 -47.78 20.55 13.82
C LEU A 522 -46.69 20.59 12.75
N ALA A 523 -46.14 21.78 12.48
CA ALA A 523 -45.05 21.96 11.53
C ALA A 523 -43.82 21.12 11.90
N GLY A 524 -43.44 21.08 13.19
CA GLY A 524 -42.32 20.27 13.66
C GLY A 524 -42.56 18.76 13.52
N ARG A 525 -43.80 18.28 13.78
CA ARG A 525 -44.17 16.88 13.55
C ARG A 525 -44.12 16.51 12.06
N LEU A 526 -44.65 17.37 11.18
CA LEU A 526 -44.62 17.16 9.73
C LEU A 526 -43.18 17.14 9.21
N LEU A 527 -42.34 18.08 9.65
CA LEU A 527 -40.92 18.12 9.28
C LEU A 527 -40.21 16.82 9.66
N ASN A 528 -40.37 16.37 10.91
CA ASN A 528 -39.76 15.12 11.37
C ASN A 528 -40.24 13.91 10.56
N PHE A 529 -41.54 13.84 10.26
CA PHE A 529 -42.09 12.77 9.43
C PHE A 529 -41.43 12.71 8.04
N TYR A 530 -41.33 13.85 7.35
CA TYR A 530 -40.70 13.89 6.02
C TYR A 530 -39.20 13.55 6.05
N LEU A 531 -38.48 13.97 7.09
CA LEU A 531 -37.07 13.65 7.26
C LEU A 531 -36.84 12.15 7.51
N GLU A 532 -37.64 11.52 8.39
CA GLU A 532 -37.56 10.07 8.60
C GLU A 532 -37.97 9.29 7.35
N TRP A 533 -39.00 9.77 6.64
CA TRP A 533 -39.44 9.13 5.39
C TRP A 533 -38.30 9.02 4.36
N LEU A 534 -37.53 10.10 4.19
CA LEU A 534 -36.36 10.11 3.31
C LEU A 534 -35.18 9.32 3.89
N ARG A 535 -34.96 9.36 5.22
CA ARG A 535 -33.87 8.61 5.87
C ARG A 535 -34.05 7.10 5.70
N GLU A 536 -35.28 6.61 5.76
CA GLU A 536 -35.63 5.21 5.52
C GLU A 536 -35.60 4.82 4.03
N ARG A 537 -35.69 5.81 3.12
CA ARG A 537 -35.80 5.62 1.66
C ARG A 537 -34.82 6.54 0.91
N PRO A 538 -33.50 6.32 1.07
CA PRO A 538 -32.48 7.20 0.50
C PRO A 538 -32.50 7.26 -1.04
N GLU A 539 -33.13 6.30 -1.71
CA GLU A 539 -33.38 6.28 -3.15
C GLU A 539 -34.37 7.37 -3.63
N LEU A 540 -35.07 8.05 -2.72
CA LEU A 540 -35.98 9.16 -3.03
C LEU A 540 -35.29 10.53 -2.99
N HIS A 541 -33.97 10.59 -2.78
CA HIS A 541 -33.25 11.86 -2.59
C HIS A 541 -33.33 12.81 -3.79
N ASP A 542 -33.58 12.30 -4.99
CA ASP A 542 -33.70 13.04 -6.25
C ASP A 542 -35.16 13.36 -6.61
N LYS A 543 -36.11 12.92 -5.76
CA LYS A 543 -37.56 13.00 -5.97
C LYS A 543 -38.28 13.62 -4.77
N VAL A 544 -37.58 14.45 -4.01
CA VAL A 544 -38.09 14.95 -2.72
C VAL A 544 -39.40 15.73 -2.91
N GLU A 545 -39.53 16.52 -3.97
CA GLU A 545 -40.70 17.36 -4.27
C GLU A 545 -41.93 16.57 -4.74
N PHE A 546 -41.75 15.28 -5.07
CA PHE A 546 -42.81 14.42 -5.62
C PHE A 546 -43.17 13.26 -4.69
N GLU A 547 -42.20 12.71 -3.98
CA GLU A 547 -42.34 11.46 -3.22
C GLU A 547 -42.06 11.60 -1.73
N VAL A 548 -41.59 12.77 -1.26
CA VAL A 548 -41.27 12.97 0.16
C VAL A 548 -42.09 14.08 0.80
N VAL A 549 -42.06 15.30 0.24
CA VAL A 549 -42.75 16.47 0.80
C VAL A 549 -43.76 17.04 -0.20
N PRO A 550 -45.03 17.26 0.18
CA PRO A 550 -45.98 17.95 -0.68
C PRO A 550 -45.63 19.45 -0.74
N THR A 551 -45.18 19.91 -1.90
CA THR A 551 -44.69 21.28 -2.09
C THR A 551 -45.76 22.25 -2.59
N CYS A 552 -46.93 21.76 -3.02
CA CYS A 552 -48.10 22.55 -3.41
C CYS A 552 -49.35 21.67 -3.44
N LEU A 553 -50.54 22.29 -3.49
CA LEU A 553 -51.78 21.54 -3.72
C LEU A 553 -51.92 21.13 -5.20
N ALA A 554 -51.88 19.83 -5.46
CA ALA A 554 -52.00 19.24 -6.81
C ALA A 554 -53.12 18.18 -6.88
N PRO A 555 -53.64 17.86 -8.08
CA PRO A 555 -54.54 16.71 -8.25
C PRO A 555 -53.87 15.42 -7.73
N GLY A 556 -54.58 14.63 -6.93
CA GLY A 556 -54.03 13.43 -6.28
C GLY A 556 -53.49 13.68 -4.87
N PHE A 557 -53.75 14.84 -4.27
CA PHE A 557 -53.39 15.12 -2.88
C PHE A 557 -53.96 14.12 -1.88
N GLU A 558 -55.03 13.40 -2.23
CA GLU A 558 -55.60 12.33 -1.44
C GLU A 558 -54.56 11.25 -1.04
N GLY A 559 -53.57 10.98 -1.90
CA GLY A 559 -52.48 10.06 -1.57
C GLY A 559 -51.56 10.58 -0.46
N TRP A 560 -51.34 11.90 -0.39
CA TRP A 560 -50.64 12.53 0.72
C TRP A 560 -51.47 12.49 2.00
N GLU A 561 -52.79 12.70 1.91
CA GLU A 561 -53.70 12.60 3.04
C GLU A 561 -53.73 11.19 3.64
N GLU A 562 -53.73 10.15 2.81
CA GLU A 562 -53.61 8.75 3.23
C GLU A 562 -52.27 8.49 3.92
N ARG A 563 -51.15 8.82 3.27
CA ARG A 563 -49.80 8.62 3.84
C ARG A 563 -49.63 9.32 5.19
N LEU A 564 -50.04 10.58 5.31
CA LEU A 564 -49.92 11.33 6.56
C LEU A 564 -50.78 10.71 7.68
N ARG A 565 -51.97 10.19 7.37
CA ARG A 565 -52.81 9.55 8.40
C ARG A 565 -52.30 8.17 8.79
N ASP A 566 -51.98 7.35 7.80
CA ASP A 566 -51.71 5.93 7.99
C ASP A 566 -50.28 5.68 8.48
N ASP A 567 -49.29 6.34 7.85
CA ASP A 567 -47.87 6.19 8.21
C ASP A 567 -47.41 7.27 9.20
N GLY A 568 -47.94 8.49 9.09
CA GLY A 568 -47.55 9.63 9.92
C GLY A 568 -48.35 9.83 11.20
N GLY A 569 -49.49 9.15 11.34
CA GLY A 569 -50.37 9.27 12.51
C GLY A 569 -50.97 10.67 12.70
N PHE A 570 -51.08 11.47 11.64
CA PHE A 570 -51.68 12.81 11.69
C PHE A 570 -53.22 12.72 11.72
N ALA A 571 -53.85 13.58 12.53
CA ALA A 571 -55.32 13.64 12.59
C ALA A 571 -55.91 14.31 11.34
N ALA A 572 -57.17 14.01 11.01
CA ALA A 572 -57.80 14.50 9.78
C ALA A 572 -57.91 16.04 9.72
N ASP A 573 -58.08 16.70 10.87
CA ASP A 573 -58.07 18.16 11.00
C ASP A 573 -56.66 18.74 10.81
N GLU A 574 -55.62 18.06 11.30
CA GLU A 574 -54.22 18.45 11.06
C GLU A 574 -53.87 18.39 9.57
N VAL A 575 -54.30 17.33 8.87
CA VAL A 575 -54.11 17.19 7.42
C VAL A 575 -54.92 18.24 6.65
N ALA A 576 -56.13 18.57 7.11
CA ALA A 576 -56.94 19.63 6.50
C ALA A 576 -56.27 21.01 6.62
N LEU A 577 -55.61 21.31 7.75
CA LEU A 577 -54.83 22.54 7.92
C LEU A 577 -53.65 22.63 6.96
N LEU A 578 -52.94 21.51 6.73
CA LEU A 578 -51.88 21.45 5.72
C LEU A 578 -52.46 21.71 4.33
N ARG A 579 -53.56 21.06 3.97
CA ARG A 579 -54.24 21.22 2.69
C ARG A 579 -54.73 22.64 2.43
N GLU A 580 -55.27 23.31 3.45
CA GLU A 580 -55.72 24.70 3.32
C GLU A 580 -54.55 25.67 3.13
N GLY A 581 -53.36 25.30 3.62
CA GLY A 581 -52.18 26.13 3.49
C GLY A 581 -51.31 25.91 2.26
N LEU A 582 -51.42 24.75 1.61
CA LEU A 582 -50.83 24.42 0.31
C LEU A 582 -51.71 24.93 -0.84
#